data_AF-A0A369MRL9-F1
#
_entry.id   AF-A0A369MRL9-F1
#
_cell.length_a   1.000
_cell.length_b   1.000
_cell.length_c   1.000
_cell.angle_alpha   90.00
_cell.angle_beta   90.00
_cell.angle_gamma   90.00
#
_symmetry.space_group_name_H-M   'P 1'
#
loop_
_entity.id
_entity.type
_entity.pdbx_description
1 polymer ?
#
loop_
_entity_poly.entity_id
_entity_poly.type
_entity_poly.pdbx_seq_one_letter_code
_entity_poly.pdbx_strand_id
1 'polypeptide(L)'
;MTPLLDKASLRSRLRDTRGFMIAEQLTSIVFIGLLCVAVGVGLQVAMNSYASITRQAQADALLQQAVEVVSDELTYARDVEGEGTQAPDNPLYFTSPTRHETSVLQSSETGEDGIWLNAAGEQSQIVPARDGLAPKLAELSYNADNETWSFRITIASGEDVAAEAAMTVKRIGS
;
A
#
# COMPACT_ATOMS: atom_id res chain seq x y z
N MET A 1 73.49 -44.67 -14.30
CA MET A 1 73.40 -43.46 -13.46
C MET A 1 71.94 -43.24 -13.10
N THR A 2 71.51 -43.83 -11.99
CA THR A 2 70.17 -43.61 -11.42
C THR A 2 70.20 -42.32 -10.61
N PRO A 3 69.33 -41.33 -10.89
CA PRO A 3 69.28 -40.16 -10.05
C PRO A 3 68.68 -40.59 -8.71
N LEU A 4 69.50 -40.55 -7.65
CA LEU A 4 69.01 -40.59 -6.28
C LEU A 4 68.20 -39.29 -6.10
N LEU A 5 66.92 -39.35 -6.48
CA LEU A 5 65.91 -38.38 -6.08
C LEU A 5 65.96 -38.31 -4.56
N ASP A 6 66.60 -37.25 -4.09
CA ASP A 6 66.96 -37.04 -2.70
C ASP A 6 65.68 -37.06 -1.85
N LYS A 7 65.45 -38.19 -1.17
CA LYS A 7 64.27 -38.43 -0.32
C LYS A 7 64.09 -37.30 0.70
N ALA A 8 65.17 -36.64 1.11
CA ALA A 8 65.13 -35.50 2.01
C ALA A 8 64.47 -34.27 1.36
N SER A 9 64.76 -34.00 0.09
CA SER A 9 64.16 -32.90 -0.69
C SER A 9 62.65 -33.11 -0.90
N LEU A 10 62.22 -34.32 -1.26
CA LEU A 10 60.79 -34.67 -1.39
C LEU A 10 60.05 -34.56 -0.05
N ARG A 11 60.64 -35.03 1.05
CA ARG A 11 60.07 -34.86 2.40
C ARG A 11 59.97 -33.40 2.81
N SER A 12 60.96 -32.57 2.47
CA SER A 12 60.94 -31.14 2.77
C SER A 12 59.84 -30.41 1.99
N ARG A 13 59.61 -30.75 0.72
CA ARG A 13 58.54 -30.17 -0.10
C ARG A 13 57.14 -30.62 0.32
N LEU A 14 56.99 -31.87 0.78
CA LEU A 14 55.74 -32.35 1.37
C LEU A 14 55.46 -31.73 2.75
N ARG A 15 56.50 -31.35 3.50
CA ARG A 15 56.37 -30.65 4.79
C ARG A 15 56.21 -29.14 4.64
N ASP A 16 56.26 -28.61 3.42
CA ASP A 16 56.06 -27.19 3.13
C ASP A 16 54.56 -26.86 3.16
N THR A 17 54.03 -26.63 4.36
CA THR A 17 52.65 -26.22 4.62
C THR A 17 52.32 -24.81 4.13
N ARG A 18 53.31 -24.04 3.63
CA ARG A 18 53.09 -22.69 3.10
C ARG A 18 52.12 -22.69 1.91
N GLY A 19 52.16 -23.72 1.06
CA GLY A 19 51.21 -23.89 -0.04
C GLY A 19 49.79 -24.22 0.43
N PHE A 20 49.66 -24.95 1.55
CA PHE A 20 48.37 -25.28 2.17
C PHE A 20 47.72 -24.04 2.79
N MET A 21 48.52 -23.16 3.42
CA MET A 21 48.08 -21.89 3.99
C MET A 21 47.61 -20.90 2.90
N ILE A 22 48.29 -20.84 1.75
CA ILE A 22 47.83 -20.02 0.60
C ILE A 22 46.53 -20.59 0.01
N ALA A 23 46.42 -21.90 -0.15
CA ALA A 23 45.21 -22.53 -0.69
C ALA A 23 43.99 -22.35 0.23
N GLU A 24 44.17 -22.50 1.54
CA GLU A 24 43.13 -22.28 2.55
C GLU A 24 42.67 -20.82 2.60
N GLN A 25 43.62 -19.88 2.51
CA GLN A 25 43.31 -18.45 2.51
C GLN A 25 42.62 -18.00 1.22
N LEU A 26 43.01 -18.56 0.07
CA LEU A 26 42.35 -18.31 -1.21
C LEU A 26 40.91 -18.86 -1.19
N THR A 27 40.74 -20.07 -0.63
CA THR A 27 39.42 -20.68 -0.43
C THR A 27 38.54 -19.81 0.48
N SER A 28 39.10 -19.30 1.58
CA SER A 28 38.38 -18.39 2.49
C SER A 28 37.97 -17.08 1.81
N ILE A 29 38.85 -16.48 0.99
CA ILE A 29 38.53 -15.27 0.22
C ILE A 29 37.40 -15.54 -0.76
N VAL A 30 37.43 -16.68 -1.46
CA VAL A 30 36.36 -17.08 -2.37
C VAL A 30 35.05 -17.26 -1.62
N PHE A 31 35.05 -17.95 -0.47
CA PHE A 31 33.85 -18.12 0.35
C PHE A 31 33.30 -16.79 0.87
N ILE A 32 34.15 -15.90 1.38
CA ILE A 32 33.74 -14.58 1.85
C ILE A 32 33.18 -13.75 0.67
N GLY A 33 33.86 -13.76 -0.47
CA GLY A 33 33.39 -13.04 -1.67
C GLY A 33 32.03 -13.54 -2.15
N LEU A 34 31.83 -14.86 -2.19
CA LEU A 34 30.54 -15.47 -2.54
C LEU A 34 29.46 -15.14 -1.51
N LEU A 35 29.78 -15.17 -0.21
CA LEU A 35 28.87 -14.76 0.86
C LEU A 35 28.46 -13.29 0.73
N CYS A 36 29.41 -12.39 0.46
CA CYS A 36 29.12 -10.97 0.27
C CYS A 36 28.16 -10.72 -0.91
N VAL A 37 28.37 -11.41 -2.03
CA VAL A 37 27.46 -11.30 -3.19
C VAL A 37 26.08 -11.86 -2.87
N ALA A 38 26.02 -13.03 -2.22
CA ALA A 38 24.74 -13.64 -1.82
C ALA A 38 23.95 -12.75 -0.85
N VAL A 39 24.62 -12.17 0.15
CA VAL A 39 24.00 -11.24 1.12
C VAL A 39 23.57 -9.94 0.44
N GLY A 40 24.39 -9.38 -0.45
CA GLY A 40 24.06 -8.14 -1.17
C GLY A 40 22.80 -8.29 -2.01
N VAL A 41 22.70 -9.37 -2.78
CA VAL A 41 21.50 -9.69 -3.57
C VAL A 41 20.30 -9.97 -2.66
N GLY A 42 20.49 -10.74 -1.59
CA GLY A 42 19.42 -11.08 -0.65
C GLY A 42 18.83 -9.86 0.06
N LEU A 43 19.67 -8.92 0.51
CA LEU A 43 19.24 -7.68 1.15
C LEU A 43 18.46 -6.79 0.18
N GLN A 44 18.91 -6.65 -1.07
CA GLN A 44 18.21 -5.83 -2.06
C GLN A 44 16.80 -6.35 -2.32
N VAL A 45 16.65 -7.67 -2.47
CA VAL A 45 15.34 -8.30 -2.67
C VAL A 45 14.46 -8.11 -1.42
N ALA A 46 15.02 -8.32 -0.23
CA ALA A 46 14.28 -8.14 1.02
C ALA A 46 13.80 -6.69 1.21
N MET A 47 14.62 -5.70 0.87
CA MET A 47 14.26 -4.28 0.95
C MET A 47 13.14 -3.91 -0.01
N ASN A 48 13.19 -4.40 -1.26
CA ASN A 48 12.11 -4.16 -2.23
C ASN A 48 10.79 -4.78 -1.75
N SER A 49 10.83 -6.01 -1.24
CA SER A 49 9.65 -6.67 -0.66
C SER A 49 9.12 -5.93 0.56
N TYR A 50 10.00 -5.45 1.44
CA TYR A 50 9.62 -4.68 2.62
C TYR A 50 8.90 -3.38 2.21
N ALA A 51 9.46 -2.62 1.27
CA ALA A 51 8.83 -1.39 0.77
C ALA A 51 7.45 -1.64 0.16
N SER A 52 7.28 -2.74 -0.59
CA SER A 52 5.98 -3.14 -1.14
C SER A 52 4.97 -3.49 -0.06
N ILE A 53 5.37 -4.28 0.94
CA ILE A 53 4.49 -4.69 2.05
C ILE A 53 4.08 -3.49 2.88
N THR A 54 5.02 -2.59 3.19
CA THR A 54 4.72 -1.36 3.94
C THR A 54 3.74 -0.48 3.17
N ARG A 55 3.94 -0.29 1.86
CA ARG A 55 3.01 0.49 1.03
C ARG A 55 1.61 -0.13 0.99
N GLN A 56 1.52 -1.46 0.84
CA GLN A 56 0.24 -2.15 0.86
C GLN A 56 -0.47 -1.98 2.21
N ALA A 57 0.25 -2.15 3.32
CA ALA A 57 -0.30 -1.95 4.66
C ALA A 57 -0.80 -0.51 4.88
N GLN A 58 -0.10 0.48 4.34
CA GLN A 58 -0.56 1.88 4.35
C GLN A 58 -1.84 2.07 3.53
N ALA A 59 -1.93 1.46 2.35
CA ALA A 59 -3.13 1.50 1.51
C ALA A 59 -4.33 0.85 2.18
N ASP A 60 -4.14 -0.33 2.79
CA ASP A 60 -5.20 -1.03 3.51
C ASP A 60 -5.67 -0.25 4.74
N ALA A 61 -4.75 0.38 5.48
CA ALA A 61 -5.10 1.24 6.62
C ALA A 61 -5.89 2.49 6.18
N LEU A 62 -5.46 3.14 5.09
CA LEU A 62 -6.17 4.30 4.54
C LEU A 62 -7.56 3.90 4.01
N LEU A 63 -7.68 2.74 3.36
CA LEU A 63 -8.95 2.20 2.91
C LEU A 63 -9.91 1.96 4.08
N GLN A 64 -9.44 1.33 5.17
CA GLN A 64 -10.26 1.08 6.36
C GLN A 64 -10.76 2.39 6.97
N GLN A 65 -9.86 3.38 7.13
CA GLN A 65 -10.24 4.71 7.61
C GLN A 65 -11.28 5.36 6.67
N ALA A 66 -11.07 5.29 5.36
CA ALA A 66 -11.97 5.89 4.38
C ALA A 66 -13.35 5.25 4.42
N VAL A 67 -13.40 3.91 4.51
CA VAL A 67 -14.65 3.15 4.63
C VAL A 67 -15.36 3.51 5.92
N GLU A 68 -14.67 3.59 7.06
CA GLU A 68 -15.26 3.97 8.34
C GLU A 68 -15.89 5.35 8.28
N VAL A 69 -15.12 6.37 7.88
CA VAL A 69 -15.59 7.76 7.82
C VAL A 69 -16.75 7.95 6.85
N VAL A 70 -16.68 7.37 5.65
CA VAL A 70 -17.77 7.45 4.66
C VAL A 70 -19.00 6.65 5.11
N SER A 71 -18.80 5.47 5.70
CA SER A 71 -19.90 4.65 6.19
C SER A 71 -20.66 5.35 7.31
N ASP A 72 -19.96 5.96 8.26
CA ASP A 72 -20.59 6.68 9.37
C ASP A 72 -21.40 7.87 8.87
N GLU A 73 -20.82 8.64 7.96
CA GLU A 73 -21.46 9.82 7.38
C GLU A 73 -22.76 9.46 6.64
N LEU A 74 -22.76 8.35 5.89
CA LEU A 74 -23.92 7.86 5.14
C LEU A 74 -24.94 7.11 6.01
N THR A 75 -24.47 6.33 6.98
CA THR A 75 -25.33 5.56 7.92
C THR A 75 -26.16 6.51 8.77
N TYR A 76 -25.56 7.59 9.26
CA TYR A 76 -26.23 8.56 10.13
C TYR A 76 -26.77 9.80 9.40
N ALA A 77 -26.78 9.78 8.06
CA ALA A 77 -27.42 10.81 7.25
C ALA A 77 -28.91 10.97 7.62
N ARG A 78 -29.32 12.18 8.00
CA ARG A 78 -30.68 12.43 8.53
C ARG A 78 -31.74 12.49 7.45
N ASP A 79 -31.42 13.16 6.35
CA ASP A 79 -32.30 13.31 5.20
C ASP A 79 -31.49 13.10 3.93
N VAL A 80 -32.14 12.60 2.88
CA VAL A 80 -31.51 12.29 1.60
C VAL A 80 -32.40 12.82 0.49
N GLU A 81 -31.84 13.70 -0.33
CA GLU A 81 -32.49 14.23 -1.52
C GLU A 81 -31.97 13.49 -2.75
N GLY A 82 -32.82 12.68 -3.35
CA GLY A 82 -32.53 11.94 -4.58
C GLY A 82 -32.47 10.43 -4.38
N GLU A 83 -32.32 9.72 -5.49
CA GLU A 83 -32.20 8.26 -5.55
C GLU A 83 -31.34 7.88 -6.76
N GLY A 84 -30.79 6.67 -6.72
CA GLY A 84 -30.01 6.08 -7.81
C GLY A 84 -28.53 6.39 -7.64
N THR A 85 -27.77 6.27 -8.74
CA THR A 85 -26.33 6.50 -8.76
C THR A 85 -26.03 7.98 -8.87
N GLN A 86 -25.06 8.44 -8.07
CA GLN A 86 -24.55 9.79 -8.12
C GLN A 86 -23.84 10.04 -9.45
N ALA A 87 -24.20 11.13 -10.10
CA ALA A 87 -23.59 11.60 -11.34
C ALA A 87 -23.50 13.14 -11.32
N PRO A 88 -22.71 13.77 -12.20
CA PRO A 88 -22.61 15.23 -12.26
C PRO A 88 -23.96 15.95 -12.46
N ASP A 89 -24.89 15.29 -13.15
CA ASP A 89 -26.26 15.74 -13.38
C ASP A 89 -27.27 15.25 -12.32
N ASN A 90 -26.86 14.33 -11.45
CA ASN A 90 -27.64 13.79 -10.34
C ASN A 90 -26.80 13.72 -9.04
N PRO A 91 -26.48 14.85 -8.41
CA PRO A 91 -25.81 14.87 -7.11
C PRO A 91 -26.75 14.33 -6.03
N LEU A 92 -26.24 13.39 -5.21
CA LEU A 92 -26.98 12.89 -4.04
C LEU A 92 -26.68 13.80 -2.85
N TYR A 93 -27.64 14.65 -2.51
CA TYR A 93 -27.53 15.50 -1.33
C TYR A 93 -28.08 14.79 -0.11
N PHE A 94 -27.43 14.99 1.04
CA PHE A 94 -27.92 14.47 2.31
C PHE A 94 -27.58 15.42 3.45
N THR A 95 -28.34 15.36 4.53
CA THR A 95 -28.01 16.13 5.74
C THR A 95 -26.94 15.40 6.54
N SER A 96 -25.74 15.97 6.56
CA SER A 96 -24.57 15.45 7.26
C SER A 96 -24.83 15.29 8.77
N PRO A 97 -24.57 14.12 9.39
CA PRO A 97 -24.60 13.97 10.84
C PRO A 97 -23.54 14.82 11.55
N THR A 98 -22.39 15.04 10.90
CA THR A 98 -21.25 15.76 11.47
C THR A 98 -21.41 17.28 11.38
N ARG A 99 -21.89 17.77 10.23
CA ARG A 99 -22.02 19.21 9.95
C ARG A 99 -23.42 19.76 10.19
N HIS A 100 -24.43 18.88 10.27
CA HIS A 100 -25.84 19.25 10.42
C HIS A 100 -26.38 20.13 9.27
N GLU A 101 -25.77 20.02 8.08
CA GLU A 101 -26.10 20.79 6.88
C GLU A 101 -26.20 19.88 5.66
N THR A 102 -26.97 20.31 4.66
CA THR A 102 -27.05 19.63 3.36
C THR A 102 -25.67 19.58 2.71
N SER A 103 -25.22 18.36 2.44
CA SER A 103 -23.87 18.05 2.01
C SER A 103 -23.89 17.04 0.85
N VAL A 104 -22.80 17.02 0.08
CA VAL A 104 -22.55 16.02 -0.95
C VAL A 104 -21.15 15.45 -0.77
N LEU A 105 -21.01 14.13 -0.97
CA LEU A 105 -19.71 13.47 -0.99
C LEU A 105 -19.17 13.46 -2.41
N GLN A 106 -17.93 13.91 -2.58
CA GLN A 106 -17.28 13.96 -3.89
C GLN A 106 -15.81 13.58 -3.76
N SER A 107 -15.32 12.86 -4.76
CA SER A 107 -13.88 12.77 -5.00
C SER A 107 -13.48 13.95 -5.85
N SER A 108 -12.35 14.57 -5.54
CA SER A 108 -11.83 15.67 -6.36
C SER A 108 -11.40 15.16 -7.74
N GLU A 109 -11.94 15.73 -8.82
CA GLU A 109 -11.47 15.47 -10.19
C GLU A 109 -10.43 16.51 -10.66
N THR A 110 -10.42 17.71 -10.07
CA THR A 110 -9.62 18.86 -10.53
C THR A 110 -8.88 19.61 -9.42
N GLY A 111 -8.88 19.10 -8.18
CA GLY A 111 -8.24 19.69 -7.00
C GLY A 111 -7.37 18.70 -6.24
N GLU A 112 -7.20 18.91 -4.94
CA GLU A 112 -6.43 18.00 -4.08
C GLU A 112 -7.07 16.61 -3.96
N ASP A 113 -6.27 15.57 -4.16
CA ASP A 113 -6.68 14.17 -4.06
C ASP A 113 -7.26 13.86 -2.68
N GLY A 114 -8.43 13.24 -2.65
CA GLY A 114 -9.09 12.80 -1.44
C GLY A 114 -10.61 12.75 -1.58
N ILE A 115 -11.26 12.34 -0.48
CA ILE A 115 -12.70 12.32 -0.36
C ILE A 115 -13.13 13.59 0.38
N TRP A 116 -14.03 14.34 -0.24
CA TRP A 116 -14.53 15.62 0.20
C TRP A 116 -16.00 15.54 0.60
N LEU A 117 -16.33 16.21 1.69
CA LEU A 117 -17.69 16.50 2.13
C LEU A 117 -17.94 17.98 1.91
N ASN A 118 -18.76 18.30 0.91
CA ASN A 118 -19.06 19.67 0.52
C ASN A 118 -20.42 20.07 1.11
N ALA A 119 -20.40 20.96 2.10
CA ALA A 119 -21.60 21.58 2.68
C ALA A 119 -21.74 23.00 2.13
N ALA A 120 -22.92 23.62 2.25
CA ALA A 120 -23.35 24.87 1.60
C ALA A 120 -22.37 26.07 1.67
N GLY A 121 -21.30 26.02 0.87
CA GLY A 121 -20.24 27.03 0.77
C GLY A 121 -18.87 26.63 1.34
N GLU A 122 -18.77 25.50 2.06
CA GLU A 122 -17.52 25.04 2.69
C GLU A 122 -17.16 23.61 2.29
N GLN A 123 -16.01 23.48 1.62
CA GLN A 123 -15.41 22.19 1.29
C GLN A 123 -14.57 21.70 2.46
N SER A 124 -14.80 20.46 2.91
CA SER A 124 -13.91 19.80 3.88
C SER A 124 -13.48 18.45 3.37
N GLN A 125 -12.18 18.23 3.44
CA GLN A 125 -11.60 16.94 3.15
C GLN A 125 -11.77 16.02 4.37
N ILE A 126 -12.56 14.97 4.21
CA ILE A 126 -12.81 13.99 5.29
C ILE A 126 -11.81 12.83 5.25
N VAL A 127 -11.27 12.53 4.07
CA VAL A 127 -10.20 11.55 3.89
C VAL A 127 -9.13 12.14 2.97
N PRO A 128 -8.01 12.64 3.51
CA PRO A 128 -6.94 13.23 2.70
C PRO A 128 -6.05 12.18 2.05
N ALA A 129 -5.47 12.52 0.90
CA ALA A 129 -4.35 11.76 0.34
C ALA A 129 -3.12 11.83 1.26
N ARG A 130 -2.41 10.71 1.43
CA ARG A 130 -1.23 10.57 2.31
C ARG A 130 -0.25 9.56 1.73
N ASP A 131 1.05 9.80 1.92
CA ASP A 131 2.12 8.89 1.51
C ASP A 131 2.10 8.48 0.01
N GLY A 132 1.59 9.38 -0.86
CA GLY A 132 1.42 9.10 -2.30
C GLY A 132 0.22 8.21 -2.63
N LEU A 133 -0.65 7.96 -1.66
CA LEU A 133 -1.90 7.22 -1.80
C LEU A 133 -3.09 8.19 -1.80
N ALA A 134 -3.97 8.03 -2.79
CA ALA A 134 -5.11 8.92 -3.03
C ALA A 134 -6.43 8.15 -2.90
N PRO A 135 -7.26 8.42 -1.87
CA PRO A 135 -8.56 7.79 -1.71
C PRO A 135 -9.58 8.42 -2.65
N LYS A 136 -10.37 7.59 -3.31
CA LYS A 136 -11.45 8.00 -4.23
C LYS A 136 -12.72 7.23 -3.92
N LEU A 137 -13.79 7.96 -3.67
CA LEU A 137 -15.16 7.49 -3.68
C LEU A 137 -15.66 7.38 -5.12
N ALA A 138 -16.23 6.23 -5.46
CA ALA A 138 -16.82 5.89 -6.75
C ALA A 138 -18.14 5.13 -6.55
N GLU A 139 -18.98 5.10 -7.58
CA GLU A 139 -20.21 4.30 -7.62
C GLU A 139 -21.17 4.56 -6.44
N LEU A 140 -21.14 5.76 -5.84
CA LEU A 140 -22.04 6.12 -4.74
C LEU A 140 -23.48 6.12 -5.26
N SER A 141 -24.35 5.40 -4.57
CA SER A 141 -25.76 5.29 -4.91
C SER A 141 -26.62 5.16 -3.66
N TYR A 142 -27.85 5.64 -3.77
CA TYR A 142 -28.87 5.51 -2.73
C TYR A 142 -30.09 4.79 -3.27
N ASN A 143 -30.66 3.89 -2.48
CA ASN A 143 -31.93 3.23 -2.75
C ASN A 143 -32.91 3.61 -1.64
N ALA A 144 -33.98 4.34 -2.00
CA ALA A 144 -34.94 4.86 -1.05
C ALA A 144 -35.88 3.76 -0.52
N ASP A 145 -36.19 2.76 -1.35
CA ASP A 145 -37.06 1.63 -0.97
C ASP A 145 -36.52 0.84 0.24
N ASN A 146 -35.21 0.65 0.30
CA ASN A 146 -34.53 -0.13 1.35
C ASN A 146 -33.75 0.74 2.34
N GLU A 147 -33.71 2.05 2.11
CA GLU A 147 -32.91 3.04 2.84
C GLU A 147 -31.43 2.65 2.90
N THR A 148 -30.86 2.17 1.78
CA THR A 148 -29.48 1.69 1.72
C THR A 148 -28.62 2.55 0.82
N TRP A 149 -27.40 2.83 1.28
CA TRP A 149 -26.33 3.39 0.48
C TRP A 149 -25.42 2.27 -0.02
N SER A 150 -25.02 2.36 -1.28
CA SER A 150 -23.98 1.51 -1.86
C SER A 150 -22.89 2.38 -2.47
N PHE A 151 -21.63 2.06 -2.18
CA PHE A 151 -20.49 2.84 -2.66
C PHE A 151 -19.23 1.99 -2.77
N ARG A 152 -18.27 2.46 -3.57
CA ARG A 152 -16.92 1.89 -3.68
C ARG A 152 -15.89 2.92 -3.27
N ILE A 153 -14.90 2.49 -2.50
CA ILE A 153 -13.69 3.28 -2.24
C ILE A 153 -12.51 2.57 -2.87
N THR A 154 -11.69 3.35 -3.57
CA THR A 154 -10.42 2.91 -4.15
C THR A 154 -9.29 3.75 -3.59
N ILE A 155 -8.15 3.13 -3.31
CA ILE A 155 -6.90 3.80 -2.94
C ILE A 155 -5.97 3.72 -4.13
N ALA A 156 -5.78 4.84 -4.83
CA ALA A 156 -4.86 4.93 -5.95
C ALA A 156 -3.42 5.16 -5.47
N SER A 157 -2.47 4.53 -6.13
CA SER A 157 -1.03 4.73 -5.96
C SER A 157 -0.44 5.10 -7.34
N GLY A 158 -0.54 6.37 -7.71
CA GLY A 158 -0.27 6.80 -9.09
C GLY A 158 -1.39 6.36 -10.03
N GLU A 159 -1.06 5.55 -11.04
CA GLU A 159 -2.04 5.02 -12.02
C GLU A 159 -2.66 3.68 -11.57
N ASP A 160 -2.07 3.01 -10.56
CA ASP A 160 -2.53 1.71 -10.07
C ASP A 160 -3.51 1.85 -8.90
N VAL A 161 -4.39 0.86 -8.75
CA VAL A 161 -5.23 0.69 -7.55
C VAL A 161 -4.49 -0.20 -6.56
N ALA A 162 -4.11 0.37 -5.41
CA ALA A 162 -3.42 -0.36 -4.34
C ALA A 162 -4.38 -1.15 -3.45
N ALA A 163 -5.57 -0.61 -3.19
CA ALA A 163 -6.60 -1.27 -2.39
C ALA A 163 -7.99 -0.79 -2.82
N GLU A 164 -9.00 -1.64 -2.68
CA GLU A 164 -10.40 -1.26 -2.93
C GLU A 164 -11.38 -2.01 -2.02
N ALA A 165 -12.54 -1.40 -1.76
CA ALA A 165 -13.67 -2.04 -1.11
C ALA A 165 -14.99 -1.49 -1.66
N ALA A 166 -15.97 -2.38 -1.82
CA ALA A 166 -17.35 -2.02 -2.12
C ALA A 166 -18.23 -2.32 -0.91
N MET A 167 -18.99 -1.34 -0.46
CA MET A 167 -19.77 -1.39 0.78
C MET A 167 -21.25 -1.09 0.51
N THR A 168 -22.11 -1.69 1.31
CA THR A 168 -23.53 -1.35 1.39
C THR A 168 -23.88 -1.14 2.85
N VAL A 169 -24.36 0.06 3.19
CA VAL A 169 -24.74 0.44 4.55
C VAL A 169 -26.21 0.85 4.61
N LYS A 170 -26.88 0.51 5.70
CA LYS A 170 -28.27 0.92 5.92
C LYS A 170 -28.28 2.28 6.62
N ARG A 171 -29.06 3.22 6.10
CA ARG A 171 -29.32 4.50 6.76
C ARG A 171 -30.17 4.26 8.02
N ILE A 172 -29.76 4.86 9.13
CA ILE A 172 -30.44 4.79 10.43
C ILE A 172 -30.99 6.17 10.84
N GLY A 173 -30.51 7.26 10.23
CA GLY A 173 -31.02 8.60 10.48
C GLY A 173 -32.47 8.75 10.05
N SER A 174 -33.38 8.93 11.01
CA SER A 174 -34.77 9.37 10.82
C SER A 174 -35.10 10.59 11.66
#